data_AF-A0A355S324-F1
#
_entry.id   AF-A0A355S324-F1
#
_cell.length_a   1.000
_cell.length_b   1.000
_cell.length_c   1.000
_cell.angle_alpha   90.00
_cell.angle_beta   90.00
_cell.angle_gamma   90.00
#
_symmetry.space_group_name_H-M   'P 1'
#
loop_
_entity.id
_entity.type
_entity.pdbx_description
1 polymer ?
#
loop_
_entity_poly.entity_id
_entity_poly.type
_entity_poly.pdbx_seq_one_letter_code
_entity_poly.pdbx_strand_id
1 'polypeptide(L)' 'LIEGKNLSEDEIREHIMKNIEGDCLLAVGDDKLIKIHFHTNTPWKVLEYCASLGDIHDIVIENMERQANGLQG' A
#
# COMPACT_ATOMS: atom_id res chain seq x y z
N LEU A 1 5.81 3.57 -1.40
CA LEU A 1 7.12 2.88 -1.24
C LEU A 1 7.48 2.89 0.23
N ILE A 2 7.89 1.75 0.78
CA ILE A 2 8.28 1.61 2.19
C ILE A 2 9.74 1.20 2.23
N GLU A 3 10.59 1.98 2.89
CA GLU A 3 11.97 1.62 3.19
C GLU A 3 12.09 1.18 4.65
N GLY A 4 12.75 0.06 4.89
CA GLY A 4 12.84 -0.54 6.22
C GLY A 4 13.98 -1.54 6.34
N LYS A 5 13.90 -2.40 7.36
CA LYS A 5 14.87 -3.48 7.58
C LYS A 5 14.12 -4.77 7.85
N ASN A 6 14.56 -5.86 7.20
CA ASN A 6 13.95 -7.19 7.32
C ASN A 6 12.47 -7.17 6.91
N LEU A 7 12.14 -6.44 5.86
CA LEU A 7 10.79 -6.45 5.31
C LEU A 7 10.48 -7.81 4.66
N SER A 8 9.22 -8.24 4.76
CA SER A 8 8.74 -9.48 4.15
C SER A 8 7.49 -9.19 3.33
N GLU A 9 7.56 -9.47 2.03
CA GLU A 9 6.41 -9.31 1.12
C GLU A 9 5.22 -10.15 1.57
N ASP A 10 5.47 -11.39 1.99
CA ASP A 10 4.42 -12.32 2.42
C ASP A 10 3.72 -11.82 3.69
N GLU A 11 4.47 -11.37 4.70
CA GLU A 11 3.90 -10.87 5.96
C GLU A 11 3.07 -9.59 5.74
N ILE A 12 3.58 -8.69 4.90
CA ILE A 12 2.86 -7.46 4.52
C ILE A 12 1.58 -7.81 3.77
N ARG A 13 1.65 -8.75 2.82
CA ARG A 13 0.50 -9.19 2.03
C ARG A 13 -0.57 -9.79 2.91
N GLU A 14 -0.19 -10.69 3.81
CA GLU A 14 -1.10 -11.32 4.77
C GLU A 14 -1.73 -10.30 5.72
N HIS A 15 -0.94 -9.37 6.25
CA HIS A 15 -1.47 -8.34 7.15
C HIS A 15 -2.52 -7.46 6.46
N ILE A 16 -2.22 -6.95 5.26
CA ILE A 16 -3.14 -6.07 4.54
C ILE A 16 -4.43 -6.83 4.19
N MET A 17 -4.31 -8.04 3.61
CA MET A 17 -5.49 -8.84 3.22
C MET A 17 -6.39 -9.21 4.41
N LYS A 18 -5.81 -9.39 5.60
CA LYS A 18 -6.56 -9.78 6.80
C LYS A 18 -7.21 -8.60 7.52
N ASN A 19 -6.62 -7.41 7.46
CA ASN A 19 -7.00 -6.29 8.32
C ASN A 19 -7.59 -5.08 7.55
N ILE A 20 -7.41 -5.01 6.24
CA ILE A 20 -7.82 -3.86 5.42
C ILE A 20 -8.67 -4.36 4.25
N GLU A 21 -9.89 -3.86 4.16
CA GLU A 21 -10.80 -4.18 3.06
C GLU A 21 -10.33 -3.53 1.76
N GLY A 22 -10.29 -4.32 0.69
CA GLY A 22 -9.85 -3.86 -0.64
C GLY A 22 -9.50 -5.02 -1.56
N ASP A 23 -8.97 -4.68 -2.73
CA ASP A 23 -8.58 -5.64 -3.77
C ASP A 23 -7.30 -5.22 -4.51
N CYS A 24 -6.88 -6.07 -5.46
CA CYS A 24 -5.72 -5.82 -6.33
C CYS A 24 -4.42 -5.51 -5.58
N LEU A 25 -4.18 -6.19 -4.44
CA LEU A 25 -2.94 -6.03 -3.69
C LEU A 25 -1.74 -6.58 -4.47
N LEU A 26 -0.74 -5.72 -4.67
CA LEU A 26 0.61 -6.09 -5.07
C LEU A 26 1.59 -5.54 -4.02
N ALA A 27 2.40 -6.43 -3.43
CA ALA A 27 3.53 -6.08 -2.59
C ALA A 27 4.77 -6.71 -3.23
N VAL A 28 5.70 -5.89 -3.71
CA VAL A 28 6.87 -6.34 -4.47
C VAL A 28 8.11 -5.55 -4.06
N GLY A 29 9.27 -6.20 -3.94
CA GLY A 29 10.51 -5.55 -3.55
C GLY A 29 11.55 -6.51 -2.98
N ASP A 30 12.21 -6.07 -1.92
CA ASP A 30 13.17 -6.86 -1.16
C ASP A 30 13.09 -6.55 0.34
N ASP A 31 14.05 -7.05 1.12
CA ASP A 31 14.09 -6.91 2.58
C ASP A 31 14.34 -5.47 3.08
N LYS A 32 14.60 -4.53 2.17
CA LYS A 32 14.88 -3.12 2.48
C LYS A 32 13.88 -2.16 1.86
N LEU A 33 13.32 -2.48 0.70
CA LEU A 33 12.40 -1.61 0.00
C LEU A 33 11.25 -2.41 -0.61
N ILE A 34 10.01 -2.07 -0.23
CA ILE A 34 8.80 -2.69 -0.79
C ILE A 34 7.89 -1.63 -1.41
N LYS A 35 7.43 -1.91 -2.62
CA LYS A 35 6.37 -1.16 -3.30
C LYS A 35 5.04 -1.85 -3.07
N ILE A 36 4.05 -1.07 -2.64
CA ILE A 36 2.68 -1.52 -2.44
C ILE A 36 1.76 -0.80 -3.43
N HIS A 37 0.94 -1.58 -4.13
CA HIS A 37 -0.23 -1.12 -4.87
C HIS A 37 -1.45 -1.81 -4.26
N PHE A 38 -2.48 -1.05 -3.89
CA PHE A 38 -3.69 -1.62 -3.32
C PHE A 38 -4.89 -0.71 -3.57
N HIS A 39 -6.03 -1.30 -3.94
CA HIS A 39 -7.28 -0.56 -4.07
C HIS A 39 -8.08 -0.68 -2.78
N THR A 40 -8.36 0.45 -2.14
CA THR A 40 -9.18 0.48 -0.92
C THR A 40 -9.86 1.83 -0.77
N ASN A 41 -11.03 1.82 -0.11
CA ASN A 41 -11.69 3.04 0.34
C ASN A 41 -11.14 3.56 1.68
N THR A 42 -10.16 2.86 2.27
CA THR A 42 -9.54 3.22 3.55
C THR A 42 -8.00 3.34 3.46
N PRO A 43 -7.46 4.18 2.55
CA PRO A 43 -6.01 4.27 2.31
C PRO A 43 -5.20 4.64 3.56
N TRP A 44 -5.79 5.38 4.50
CA TRP A 44 -5.14 5.74 5.77
C TRP A 44 -4.73 4.53 6.61
N LYS A 45 -5.47 3.41 6.56
CA LYS A 45 -5.09 2.18 7.28
C LYS A 45 -3.84 1.54 6.68
N VAL A 46 -3.70 1.60 5.36
CA VAL A 46 -2.51 1.11 4.66
C VAL A 46 -1.32 1.97 5.07
N LEU A 47 -1.47 3.30 5.03
CA LEU A 47 -0.42 4.23 5.45
C LEU A 47 -0.01 4.02 6.91
N GLU A 48 -0.98 3.88 7.83
CA GLU A 48 -0.71 3.62 9.24
C GLU A 48 0.12 2.34 9.43
N TYR A 49 -0.28 1.24 8.77
CA TYR A 49 0.49 0.00 8.82
C TYR A 49 1.89 0.17 8.23
N CYS A 50 2.01 0.77 7.04
CA CYS A 50 3.29 1.00 6.38
C CYS A 50 4.25 1.83 7.25
N ALA A 51 3.75 2.87 7.92
CA ALA A 51 4.52 3.73 8.80
C ALA A 51 5.02 2.99 10.06
N SER A 52 4.38 1.88 10.44
CA SER A 52 4.85 1.03 11.54
C SER A 52 6.04 0.14 11.16
N LEU A 53 6.24 -0.10 9.85
CA LEU A 53 7.30 -0.98 9.34
C LEU A 53 8.60 -0.24 8.98
N GLY A 54 8.49 1.06 8.67
CA GLY A 54 9.60 1.84 8.16
C GLY A 54 9.19 3.23 7.70
N ASP A 55 10.08 3.86 6.91
CA ASP A 55 9.84 5.19 6.36
C ASP A 55 9.12 5.10 5.01
N ILE A 56 8.17 6.02 4.78
CA ILE A 56 7.36 6.04 3.56
C ILE A 56 7.88 7.17 2.67
N HIS A 57 8.67 6.82 1.65
CA HIS A 57 9.35 7.79 0.79
C HIS A 57 8.49 8.34 -0.35
N ASP A 58 7.47 7.59 -0.76
CA ASP A 58 6.63 7.96 -1.90
C ASP A 58 5.21 7.41 -1.70
N ILE A 59 4.23 8.28 -1.88
CA ILE A 59 2.81 8.00 -1.68
C ILE A 59 2.04 8.59 -2.86
N VAL A 60 1.30 7.71 -3.54
CA VAL A 60 0.33 8.09 -4.55
C VAL A 60 -1.03 7.57 -4.08
N ILE A 61 -1.98 8.48 -3.89
CA ILE A 61 -3.38 8.16 -3.57
C ILE A 61 -4.22 8.83 -4.64
N GLU A 62 -5.02 8.03 -5.33
CA GLU A 62 -5.84 8.48 -6.45
C GLU A 62 -7.28 8.01 -6.27
N ASN A 63 -8.24 8.84 -6.68
CA ASN A 63 -9.63 8.49 -6.75
C ASN A 63 -9.93 7.83 -8.12
N MET A 64 -10.01 6.50 -8.11
CA MET A 64 -10.28 5.71 -9.32
C MET A 64 -11.64 6.03 -9.96
N GLU A 65 -12.67 6.36 -9.17
CA GLU A 65 -13.99 6.73 -9.70
C GLU A 65 -13.90 8.05 -10.50
N ARG A 66 -13.12 9.02 -10.02
CA ARG A 66 -12.86 10.27 -10.75
C ARG A 66 -12.10 10.00 -12.04
N GLN A 67 -11.03 9.20 -11.98
CA GLN A 67 -10.26 8.83 -13.17
C GLN A 67 -11.12 8.12 -14.22
N ALA A 68 -11.97 7.17 -13.80
CA ALA A 68 -12.91 6.46 -14.68
C ALA A 68 -13.92 7.41 -15.34
N ASN A 69 -14.29 8.49 -14.66
CA ASN A 69 -15.13 9.57 -15.18
C ASN A 69 -14.35 10.63 -15.99
N GLY A 70 -13.06 10.41 -16.29
CA GLY A 70 -12.21 11.34 -17.03
C GLY A 70 -11.85 12.61 -16.26
N LEU A 71 -12.06 12.63 -14.94
CA LEU A 71 -11.69 13.71 -14.05
C LEU A 71 -10.30 13.46 -13.48
N GLN A 72 -9.62 14.53 -13.06
CA GLN A 72 -8.41 14.41 -12.24
C GLN A 72 -8.80 13.70 -10.93
N GLY A 73 -8.22 12.52 -10.71
CA GLY A 73 -8.38 11.71 -9.50
C GLY A 73 -7.24 11.92 -8.52
#